data_AF-A0A1W9JUJ3-F1
#
_entry.id   AF-A0A1W9JUJ3-F1
#
_cell.length_a   1.000
_cell.length_b   1.000
_cell.length_c   1.000
_cell.angle_alpha   90.00
_cell.angle_beta   90.00
_cell.angle_gamma   90.00
#
_symmetry.space_group_name_H-M   'P 1'
#
loop_
_entity.id
_entity.type
_entity.pdbx_description
1 polymer ?
#
loop_
_entity_poly.entity_id
_entity_poly.type
_entity_poly.pdbx_seq_one_letter_code
_entity_poly.pdbx_strand_id
1 'polypeptide(L)'
;MSFKSSVIRFIIKLTPNALIIWGANIVMKGIAELTQFNFDLDARKVYVQTRLYGEEHTIEVTLEDFAVFNDGESYRFIIHRASSDRLWLNNILAKFTGKAWKIPTLPLFAAQLELVAEVFSAKPVVLEQID
;
A
#
# COMPACT_ATOMS: atom_id res chain seq x y z
N MET A 1 -2.84 2.47 -19.45
CA MET A 1 -3.76 1.58 -18.71
C MET A 1 -4.30 0.53 -19.66
N SER A 2 -3.84 -0.70 -19.50
CA SER A 2 -4.40 -1.88 -20.14
C SER A 2 -5.78 -2.20 -19.59
N PHE A 3 -6.53 -3.00 -20.35
CA PHE A 3 -7.83 -3.51 -19.89
C PHE A 3 -7.69 -4.32 -18.59
N LYS A 4 -6.60 -5.10 -18.47
CA LYS A 4 -6.33 -5.93 -17.28
C LYS A 4 -6.13 -5.09 -16.02
N SER A 5 -5.34 -4.01 -16.09
CA SER A 5 -5.12 -3.13 -14.94
C SER A 5 -6.39 -2.37 -14.53
N SER A 6 -7.22 -2.00 -15.52
CA SER A 6 -8.53 -1.38 -15.26
C SER A 6 -9.47 -2.31 -14.50
N VAL A 7 -9.55 -3.58 -14.91
CA VAL A 7 -10.34 -4.61 -14.22
C VAL A 7 -9.83 -4.87 -12.81
N ILE A 8 -8.51 -5.00 -12.63
CA ILE A 8 -7.91 -5.20 -11.30
C ILE A 8 -8.21 -4.02 -10.38
N ARG A 9 -8.04 -2.79 -10.87
CA ARG A 9 -8.37 -1.58 -10.11
C ARG A 9 -9.83 -1.55 -9.69
N PHE A 10 -10.75 -1.97 -10.58
CA PHE A 10 -12.17 -2.07 -10.26
C PHE A 10 -12.44 -3.13 -9.18
N ILE A 11 -11.85 -4.32 -9.29
CA ILE A 11 -11.99 -5.39 -8.29
C ILE A 11 -11.47 -4.94 -6.93
N ILE A 12 -10.31 -4.29 -6.88
CA ILE A 12 -9.73 -3.77 -5.63
C ILE A 12 -10.69 -2.78 -4.97
N LYS A 13 -11.26 -1.83 -5.74
CA LYS A 13 -12.22 -0.86 -5.21
C LYS A 13 -13.53 -1.48 -4.72
N LEU A 14 -13.97 -2.56 -5.37
CA LEU A 14 -15.19 -3.26 -4.98
C LEU A 14 -14.98 -4.19 -3.78
N THR A 15 -13.73 -4.50 -3.43
CA THR A 15 -13.41 -5.45 -2.35
C THR A 15 -13.82 -4.86 -1.00
N PRO A 16 -14.76 -5.49 -0.26
CA PRO A 16 -15.21 -4.93 1.02
C PRO A 16 -14.12 -5.01 2.09
N ASN A 17 -13.96 -3.94 2.88
CA ASN A 17 -13.00 -3.92 4.00
C ASN A 17 -13.22 -5.08 4.99
N ALA A 18 -14.47 -5.48 5.23
CA ALA A 18 -14.80 -6.62 6.09
C ALA A 18 -14.18 -7.95 5.60
N LEU A 19 -14.08 -8.15 4.28
CA LEU A 19 -13.45 -9.35 3.72
C LEU A 19 -11.95 -9.36 3.99
N ILE A 20 -11.30 -8.20 3.85
CA ILE A 20 -9.87 -8.03 4.15
C ILE A 20 -9.61 -8.24 5.65
N ILE A 21 -10.44 -7.64 6.51
CA ILE A 21 -10.36 -7.81 7.97
C ILE A 21 -10.49 -9.28 8.36
N TRP A 22 -11.49 -9.97 7.83
CA TRP A 22 -11.70 -11.39 8.09
C TRP A 22 -10.49 -12.24 7.68
N GLY A 23 -10.00 -12.06 6.45
CA GLY A 23 -8.83 -12.80 5.95
C GLY A 23 -7.57 -12.51 6.74
N ALA A 24 -7.31 -11.25 7.06
CA ALA A 24 -6.17 -10.84 7.86
C ALA A 24 -6.20 -11.45 9.27
N ASN A 25 -7.36 -11.50 9.92
CA ASN A 25 -7.50 -12.07 11.27
C ASN A 25 -7.34 -13.60 11.30
N ILE A 26 -7.62 -14.29 10.19
CA ILE A 26 -7.28 -15.71 10.05
C ILE A 26 -5.76 -15.90 10.02
N VAL A 27 -5.06 -15.10 9.22
CA VAL A 27 -3.59 -15.19 9.05
C VAL A 27 -2.84 -14.72 10.30
N MET A 28 -3.32 -13.66 10.94
CA MET A 28 -2.69 -13.01 12.10
C MET A 28 -3.09 -13.63 13.44
N LYS A 29 -3.86 -14.73 13.43
CA LYS A 29 -4.34 -15.39 14.64
C LYS A 29 -3.18 -15.73 15.57
N GLY A 30 -3.24 -15.20 16.79
CA GLY A 30 -2.21 -15.40 17.81
C GLY A 30 -1.15 -14.29 17.87
N ILE A 31 -1.15 -13.37 16.90
CA ILE A 31 -0.19 -12.27 16.80
C ILE A 31 -0.88 -10.92 17.00
N ALA A 32 -1.94 -10.68 16.21
CA ALA A 32 -2.66 -9.42 16.21
C ALA A 32 -4.08 -9.58 15.69
N GLU A 33 -4.93 -8.61 16.00
CA GLU A 33 -6.27 -8.45 15.46
C GLU A 33 -6.32 -7.16 14.64
N LEU A 34 -6.68 -7.25 13.37
CA LEU A 34 -7.04 -6.13 12.51
C LEU A 34 -8.48 -5.73 12.84
N THR A 35 -8.67 -4.53 13.40
CA THR A 35 -9.98 -4.02 13.80
C THR A 35 -10.59 -3.12 12.73
N GLN A 36 -9.76 -2.34 12.05
CA GLN A 36 -10.20 -1.47 10.95
C GLN A 36 -9.21 -1.50 9.79
N PHE A 37 -9.76 -1.38 8.58
CA PHE A 37 -9.00 -1.32 7.35
C PHE A 37 -9.71 -0.38 6.38
N ASN A 38 -8.95 0.45 5.68
CA ASN A 38 -9.42 1.21 4.54
C ASN A 38 -8.31 1.30 3.50
N PHE A 39 -8.65 1.03 2.25
CA PHE A 39 -7.74 1.14 1.12
C PHE A 39 -8.38 1.99 0.02
N ASP A 40 -7.88 3.21 -0.12
CA ASP A 40 -8.28 4.11 -1.19
C ASP A 40 -7.17 4.19 -2.24
N LEU A 41 -7.38 3.53 -3.37
CA LEU A 41 -6.44 3.52 -4.48
C LEU A 41 -6.41 4.86 -5.25
N ASP A 42 -7.49 5.63 -5.21
CA ASP A 42 -7.56 6.92 -5.90
C ASP A 42 -6.88 8.02 -5.11
N ALA A 43 -7.09 8.04 -3.79
CA ALA A 43 -6.41 8.93 -2.85
C ALA A 43 -5.03 8.41 -2.40
N ARG A 44 -4.66 7.18 -2.77
CA ARG A 44 -3.41 6.50 -2.39
C ARG A 44 -3.20 6.46 -0.89
N LYS A 45 -4.27 6.12 -0.19
CA LYS A 45 -4.29 6.08 1.25
C LYS A 45 -4.60 4.69 1.73
N VAL A 46 -3.76 4.17 2.62
CA VAL A 46 -4.02 2.96 3.38
C VAL A 46 -4.15 3.36 4.83
N TYR A 47 -5.23 2.94 5.47
CA TYR A 47 -5.41 3.04 6.91
C TYR A 47 -5.64 1.66 7.50
N VAL A 48 -4.95 1.39 8.59
CA VAL A 48 -4.99 0.12 9.31
C VAL A 48 -5.04 0.43 10.80
N GLN A 49 -5.99 -0.16 11.51
CA GLN A 49 -6.01 -0.18 12.97
C GLN A 49 -5.89 -1.63 13.43
N THR A 50 -4.89 -1.92 14.25
CA THR A 50 -4.64 -3.28 14.75
C THR A 50 -4.36 -3.29 16.24
N ARG A 51 -4.79 -4.34 16.93
CA ARG A 51 -4.39 -4.63 18.31
C ARG A 51 -3.41 -5.79 18.30
N LEU A 52 -2.17 -5.55 18.76
CA LEU A 52 -1.23 -6.64 18.99
C LEU A 52 -1.65 -7.42 20.25
N TYR A 53 -1.54 -8.75 20.23
CA TYR A 53 -1.85 -9.54 21.42
C TYR A 53 -0.81 -9.28 22.51
N GLY A 54 -1.30 -8.94 23.70
CA GLY A 54 -0.47 -8.47 24.82
C GLY A 54 -0.43 -6.96 24.98
N GLU A 55 -0.89 -6.19 23.98
CA GLU A 55 -1.03 -4.74 24.09
C GLU A 55 -2.46 -4.36 24.53
N GLU A 56 -2.55 -3.36 25.41
CA GLU A 56 -3.82 -2.82 25.90
C GLU A 56 -4.54 -2.01 24.82
N HIS A 57 -3.78 -1.26 24.03
CA HIS A 57 -4.29 -0.25 23.10
C HIS A 57 -4.06 -0.64 21.64
N THR A 58 -4.97 -0.24 20.75
CA THR A 58 -4.82 -0.37 19.29
C THR A 58 -3.73 0.54 18.75
N ILE A 59 -3.07 0.10 17.70
CA ILE A 59 -2.07 0.84 16.92
C ILE A 59 -2.71 1.22 15.60
N GLU A 60 -2.58 2.48 15.23
CA GLU A 60 -3.03 3.02 13.97
C GLU A 60 -1.83 3.27 13.05
N VAL A 61 -1.99 2.91 11.78
CA VAL A 61 -0.99 3.13 10.74
C VAL A 61 -1.67 3.71 9.51
N THR A 62 -1.13 4.82 9.03
CA THR A 62 -1.54 5.43 7.76
C THR A 62 -0.37 5.43 6.79
N LEU A 63 -0.61 5.02 5.54
CA LEU A 63 0.32 5.16 4.43
C LEU A 63 -0.32 6.07 3.39
N GLU A 64 0.44 7.03 2.86
CA GLU A 64 -0.04 7.97 1.85
C GLU A 64 0.94 8.07 0.70
N ASP A 65 0.41 8.37 -0.48
CA ASP A 65 1.18 8.65 -1.68
C ASP A 65 2.14 7.48 -2.02
N PHE A 66 1.64 6.26 -2.04
CA PHE A 66 2.42 5.10 -2.47
C PHE A 66 2.39 4.92 -3.99
N ALA A 67 3.45 4.36 -4.56
CA ALA A 67 3.51 4.02 -5.98
C ALA A 67 4.45 2.85 -6.26
N VAL A 68 4.19 2.15 -7.37
CA VAL A 68 5.11 1.19 -7.99
C VAL A 68 5.40 1.68 -9.41
N PHE A 69 6.68 1.76 -9.79
CA PHE A 69 7.09 2.28 -11.09
C PHE A 69 8.35 1.58 -11.59
N ASN A 70 8.60 1.67 -12.89
CA ASN A 70 9.86 1.26 -13.51
C ASN A 70 10.70 2.51 -13.77
N ASP A 71 11.95 2.53 -13.31
CA ASP A 71 12.87 3.65 -13.50
C ASP A 71 13.74 3.54 -14.78
N GLY A 72 13.53 2.50 -15.58
CA GLY A 72 14.33 2.15 -16.76
C GLY A 72 15.29 0.98 -16.52
N GLU A 73 15.68 0.71 -15.27
CA GLU A 73 16.58 -0.38 -14.89
C GLU A 73 15.87 -1.47 -14.07
N SER A 74 14.93 -1.08 -13.22
CA SER A 74 14.25 -1.96 -12.28
C SER A 74 12.89 -1.42 -11.83
N TYR A 75 12.02 -2.33 -11.41
CA TYR A 75 10.82 -1.93 -10.69
C TYR A 75 11.18 -1.46 -9.28
N ARG A 76 10.58 -0.34 -8.87
CA ARG A 76 10.72 0.23 -7.53
C ARG A 76 9.36 0.46 -6.90
N PHE A 77 9.30 0.34 -5.58
CA PHE A 77 8.16 0.83 -4.79
C PHE A 77 8.59 2.03 -3.95
N ILE A 78 7.67 2.96 -3.72
CA ILE A 78 7.87 4.09 -2.82
C ILE A 78 6.61 4.28 -1.97
N ILE A 79 6.83 4.68 -0.72
CA ILE A 79 5.82 5.23 0.17
C ILE A 79 6.31 6.63 0.53
N HIS A 80 5.61 7.67 0.08
CA HIS A 80 6.07 9.04 0.35
C HIS A 80 5.85 9.43 1.80
N ARG A 81 4.72 9.04 2.41
CA ARG A 81 4.40 9.34 3.80
C ARG A 81 3.83 8.12 4.52
N ALA A 82 4.23 7.95 5.76
CA ALA A 82 3.65 6.98 6.66
C ALA A 82 3.65 7.55 8.07
N SER A 83 2.62 7.24 8.84
CA SER A 83 2.48 7.69 10.23
C SER A 83 1.85 6.63 11.10
N SER A 84 2.11 6.73 12.40
CA SER A 84 1.47 5.92 13.42
C SER A 84 1.24 6.73 14.70
N ASP A 85 0.20 6.37 15.45
CA ASP A 85 -0.06 6.87 16.80
C ASP A 85 0.98 6.39 17.83
N ARG A 86 1.79 5.38 17.49
CA ARG A 86 2.91 4.92 18.31
C ARG A 86 4.23 5.55 17.87
N LEU A 87 4.86 6.30 18.76
CA LEU A 87 6.13 7.00 18.50
C LEU A 87 7.24 6.06 18.00
N TRP A 88 7.39 4.89 18.61
CA TRP A 88 8.41 3.92 18.21
C TRP A 88 8.19 3.43 16.77
N LEU A 89 6.94 3.19 16.38
CA LEU A 89 6.60 2.74 15.04
C LEU A 89 6.76 3.86 14.02
N ASN A 90 6.37 5.08 14.39
CA ASN A 90 6.59 6.27 13.56
C ASN A 90 8.08 6.48 13.24
N ASN A 91 8.97 6.28 14.22
CA ASN A 91 10.42 6.34 14.03
C ASN A 91 10.95 5.23 13.09
N ILE A 92 10.34 4.05 13.13
CA ILE A 92 10.70 2.96 12.20
C ILE A 92 10.23 3.31 10.78
N LEU A 93 8.97 3.74 10.63
CA LEU A 93 8.38 4.12 9.35
C LEU A 93 9.19 5.22 8.65
N ALA A 94 9.67 6.21 9.40
CA ALA A 94 10.53 7.29 8.88
C ALA A 94 11.81 6.79 8.19
N LYS A 95 12.31 5.59 8.52
CA LYS A 95 13.48 5.01 7.86
C LYS A 95 13.18 4.51 6.45
N PHE A 96 11.93 4.17 6.16
CA PHE A 96 11.46 3.56 4.91
C PHE A 96 10.79 4.56 3.97
N THR A 97 10.11 5.57 4.52
CA THR A 97 9.39 6.58 3.74
C THR A 97 10.33 7.51 2.96
N GLY A 98 9.85 8.02 1.82
CA GLY A 98 10.58 8.98 0.99
C GLY A 98 11.74 8.38 0.19
N LYS A 99 11.95 7.05 0.27
CA LYS A 99 12.97 6.32 -0.49
C LYS A 99 12.30 5.35 -1.45
N ALA A 100 12.82 5.29 -2.68
CA ALA A 100 12.41 4.29 -3.65
C ALA A 100 13.22 3.01 -3.44
N TRP A 101 12.54 1.90 -3.20
CA TRP A 101 13.12 0.59 -2.91
C TRP A 101 13.04 -0.31 -4.13
N LYS A 102 14.16 -0.88 -4.53
CA LYS A 102 14.22 -1.84 -5.65
C LYS A 102 13.43 -3.10 -5.31
N ILE A 103 12.50 -3.47 -6.16
CA ILE A 103 11.79 -4.75 -6.10
C ILE A 103 12.68 -5.80 -6.77
N PRO A 104 13.05 -6.89 -6.08
CA PRO A 104 13.80 -7.98 -6.69
C PRO A 104 13.02 -8.57 -7.87
N THR A 105 13.58 -8.44 -9.07
CA THR A 105 12.97 -8.97 -10.29
C THR A 105 13.33 -10.45 -10.43
N LEU A 106 12.38 -11.32 -10.12
CA LEU A 106 12.44 -12.72 -10.52
C LEU A 106 11.87 -12.82 -11.95
N PRO A 107 12.59 -13.40 -12.94
CA PRO A 107 12.13 -13.44 -14.33
C PRO A 107 10.72 -13.99 -14.52
N LEU A 108 10.33 -14.97 -13.70
CA LEU A 108 8.99 -15.58 -13.70
C LEU A 108 7.86 -14.60 -13.35
N PHE A 109 8.17 -13.50 -12.64
CA PHE A 109 7.19 -12.52 -12.17
C PHE A 109 7.23 -11.18 -12.92
N ALA A 110 8.01 -11.07 -14.01
CA ALA A 110 8.19 -9.81 -14.72
C ALA A 110 6.88 -9.22 -15.26
N ALA A 111 6.01 -10.05 -15.86
CA ALA A 111 4.71 -9.61 -16.38
C ALA A 111 3.75 -9.17 -15.27
N GLN A 112 3.79 -9.84 -14.12
CA GLN A 112 3.00 -9.50 -12.94
C GLN A 112 3.49 -8.18 -12.34
N LEU A 113 4.81 -7.95 -12.30
CA LEU A 113 5.38 -6.67 -11.84
C LEU A 113 5.02 -5.51 -12.75
N GLU A 114 5.00 -5.70 -14.06
CA GLU A 114 4.52 -4.71 -15.02
C GLU A 114 3.05 -4.35 -14.77
N LEU A 115 2.20 -5.37 -14.56
CA LEU A 115 0.79 -5.17 -14.26
C LEU A 115 0.56 -4.46 -12.92
N VAL A 116 1.33 -4.83 -11.88
CA VAL A 116 1.31 -4.17 -10.57
C VAL A 116 1.75 -2.71 -10.70
N ALA A 117 2.84 -2.45 -11.44
CA ALA A 117 3.31 -1.10 -11.70
C ALA A 117 2.26 -0.29 -12.46
N GLU A 118 1.52 -0.88 -13.39
CA GLU A 118 0.45 -0.17 -14.09
C GLU A 118 -0.72 0.18 -13.14
N VAL A 119 -1.16 -0.77 -12.29
CA VAL A 119 -2.25 -0.57 -11.33
C VAL A 119 -1.91 0.49 -10.27
N PHE A 120 -0.67 0.47 -9.78
CA PHE A 120 -0.18 1.35 -8.70
C PHE A 120 0.74 2.47 -9.21
N SER A 121 0.78 2.71 -10.52
CA SER A 121 1.60 3.76 -11.13
C SER A 121 1.24 5.12 -10.56
N ALA A 122 2.23 6.00 -10.41
CA ALA A 122 1.94 7.37 -10.06
C ALA A 122 1.01 8.00 -11.13
N LYS A 123 -0.08 8.69 -10.74
CA LYS A 123 -0.79 9.55 -11.67
C LYS A 123 0.28 10.54 -12.14
N PRO A 124 0.45 10.75 -13.46
CA PRO A 124 1.25 11.89 -13.88
C PRO A 124 0.68 13.10 -13.14
N VAL A 125 1.55 13.88 -12.52
CA VAL A 125 1.18 15.22 -12.07
C VAL A 125 0.68 15.88 -13.34
N VAL A 126 -0.65 15.99 -13.47
CA VAL A 126 -1.22 16.91 -14.44
C VAL A 126 -0.68 18.22 -13.92
N LEU A 127 0.34 18.75 -14.61
CA LEU A 127 0.66 20.15 -14.49
C LEU A 127 -0.66 20.82 -14.80
N GLU A 128 -1.40 21.24 -13.77
CA GLU A 128 -2.40 22.26 -13.95
C GLU A 128 -1.65 23.36 -14.68
N GLN A 129 -1.98 23.51 -15.97
CA GLN A 129 -1.52 24.65 -16.73
C GLN A 129 -2.04 25.84 -15.94
N ILE A 130 -1.10 26.52 -15.30
CA ILE A 130 -1.32 27.82 -14.72
C ILE A 130 -1.58 28.71 -15.94
N ASP A 131 -2.86 28.91 -16.25
CA ASP A 131 -3.31 30.01 -17.09
C ASP A 131 -3.11 31.34 -16.36
#